data_AF-A0A7S0RVL9-F1
#
_entry.id   AF-A0A7S0RVL9-F1
#
_cell.length_a   1.000
_cell.length_b   1.000
_cell.length_c   1.000
_cell.angle_alpha   90.00
_cell.angle_beta   90.00
_cell.angle_gamma   90.00
#
_symmetry.space_group_name_H-M   'P 1'
#
loop_
_entity.id
_entity.type
_entity.pdbx_description
1 polymer ?
#
loop_
_entity_poly.entity_id
_entity_poly.type
_entity_poly.pdbx_seq_one_letter_code
_entity_poly.pdbx_strand_id
1 'polypeptide(L)'
;ALSRQEIHNDALLGVLAARLRENLHRLQPHHLVTACKAFAHLRYENEEFWTAAPQKILSFRTQLNPQQLQTVAWAFAVRGRPGTQLYLTIAHQAQALMPRFKPVHIAITVWSFGKQGYQQPALLTAAAAAMRANMDRFTTRNIANALWGFARLDWKDEALYKEAADRAAAILSDPEGRDAVQVVDAATGREAYRDSEGRLVHRWRDPGTGKVME
;
A
#
# COMPACT_ATOMS: atom_id res chain seq x y z
N ALA A 1 4.17 17.33 12.33
CA ALA A 1 3.20 17.66 13.40
C ALA A 1 1.78 17.60 12.87
N LEU A 2 1.40 18.47 11.92
CA LEU A 2 0.03 18.54 11.36
C LEU A 2 -0.52 17.20 10.85
N SER A 3 0.20 16.49 9.97
CA SER A 3 -0.23 15.17 9.48
C SER A 3 -0.37 14.10 10.58
N ARG A 4 0.36 14.19 11.69
CA ARG A 4 0.22 13.25 12.82
C ARG A 4 -0.96 13.59 13.74
N GLN A 5 -1.41 14.84 13.70
CA GLN A 5 -2.50 15.36 14.51
C GLN A 5 -3.79 15.53 13.68
N GLU A 6 -3.77 15.10 12.41
CA GLU A 6 -4.88 15.23 11.45
C GLU A 6 -5.42 16.67 11.31
N ILE A 7 -4.54 17.66 11.49
CA ILE A 7 -4.92 19.08 11.37
C ILE A 7 -4.85 19.48 9.90
N HIS A 8 -6.01 19.83 9.33
CA HIS A 8 -6.16 20.32 7.96
C HIS A 8 -5.97 21.85 7.94
N ASN A 9 -4.96 22.33 7.21
CA ASN A 9 -4.73 23.75 6.94
C ASN A 9 -4.43 23.93 5.46
N ASP A 10 -5.48 24.10 4.67
CA ASP A 10 -5.38 24.09 3.20
C ASP A 10 -4.56 25.27 2.66
N ALA A 11 -4.60 26.42 3.33
CA ALA A 11 -3.78 27.58 2.96
C ALA A 11 -2.28 27.28 3.09
N LEU A 12 -1.86 26.71 4.23
CA LEU A 12 -0.47 26.30 4.45
C LEU A 12 -0.06 25.18 3.49
N LEU A 13 -0.94 24.19 3.26
CA LEU A 13 -0.67 23.09 2.34
C LEU A 13 -0.54 23.59 0.88
N GLY A 14 -1.35 24.58 0.50
CA GLY A 14 -1.26 25.30 -0.78
C GLY A 14 0.11 25.96 -0.96
N VAL A 15 0.54 26.76 0.02
CA VAL A 15 1.85 27.43 -0.02
C VAL A 15 3.00 26.41 -0.07
N LEU A 16 2.93 25.34 0.72
CA LEU A 16 3.94 24.28 0.71
C LEU A 16 3.98 23.55 -0.64
N ALA A 17 2.84 23.21 -1.23
CA ALA A 17 2.76 22.55 -2.51
C ALA A 17 3.34 23.43 -3.65
N ALA A 18 2.98 24.73 -3.67
CA ALA A 18 3.54 25.69 -4.62
C ALA A 18 5.07 25.81 -4.47
N ARG A 19 5.57 25.93 -3.23
CA ARG A 19 7.01 26.04 -2.97
C ARG A 19 7.78 24.78 -3.35
N LEU A 20 7.20 23.60 -3.10
CA LEU A 20 7.77 22.33 -3.53
C LEU A 20 7.84 22.24 -5.05
N ARG A 21 6.79 22.70 -5.75
CA ARG A 21 6.72 22.75 -7.22
C ARG A 21 7.84 23.61 -7.80
N GLU A 22 7.99 24.84 -7.32
CA GLU A 22 9.05 25.78 -7.74
C GLU A 22 10.46 25.18 -7.57
N ASN A 23 10.63 24.34 -6.54
CA ASN A 23 11.93 23.77 -6.18
C ASN A 23 12.09 22.29 -6.54
N LEU A 24 11.19 21.70 -7.34
CA LEU A 24 11.23 20.27 -7.70
C LEU A 24 12.61 19.83 -8.20
N HIS A 25 13.28 20.68 -8.98
CA HIS A 25 14.61 20.39 -9.50
C HIS A 25 15.66 20.18 -8.39
N ARG A 26 15.54 20.85 -7.24
CA ARG A 26 16.47 20.78 -6.10
C ARG A 26 16.12 19.73 -5.06
N LEU A 27 14.90 19.16 -5.13
CA LEU A 27 14.45 18.20 -4.13
C LEU A 27 15.21 16.88 -4.23
N GLN A 28 15.76 16.45 -3.09
CA GLN A 28 16.26 15.10 -2.87
C GLN A 28 15.10 14.10 -2.76
N PRO A 29 15.34 12.80 -3.04
CA PRO A 29 14.30 11.78 -3.00
C PRO A 29 13.51 11.75 -1.69
N HIS A 30 14.19 11.84 -0.55
CA HIS A 30 13.54 11.78 0.76
C HIS A 30 12.61 12.97 1.04
N HIS A 31 12.88 14.16 0.50
CA HIS A 31 12.01 15.33 0.63
C HIS A 31 10.67 15.09 -0.09
N LEU A 32 10.73 14.64 -1.34
CA LEU A 32 9.52 14.43 -2.15
C LEU A 32 8.68 13.27 -1.61
N VAL A 33 9.31 12.17 -1.20
CA VAL A 33 8.61 11.03 -0.57
C VAL A 33 7.90 11.46 0.72
N THR A 34 8.54 12.30 1.52
CA THR A 34 7.94 12.84 2.75
C THR A 34 6.73 13.72 2.46
N ALA A 35 6.81 14.56 1.41
CA ALA A 35 5.68 15.37 0.96
C ALA A 35 4.52 14.51 0.47
N CYS A 36 4.76 13.53 -0.40
CA CYS A 36 3.74 12.58 -0.86
C CYS A 36 3.05 11.89 0.31
N LYS A 37 3.82 11.42 1.31
CA LYS A 37 3.27 10.79 2.51
C LYS A 37 2.38 11.75 3.30
N ALA A 38 2.85 12.95 3.58
CA ALA A 38 2.10 13.93 4.37
C ALA A 38 0.80 14.35 3.66
N PHE A 39 0.87 14.64 2.36
CA PHE A 39 -0.29 15.04 1.57
C PHE A 39 -1.29 13.89 1.39
N ALA A 40 -0.80 12.65 1.29
CA ALA A 40 -1.65 11.46 1.28
C ALA A 40 -2.44 11.31 2.59
N HIS A 41 -1.77 11.43 3.74
CA HIS A 41 -2.43 11.40 5.06
C HIS A 41 -3.45 12.52 5.24
N LEU A 42 -3.09 13.74 4.86
CA LEU A 42 -3.95 14.93 4.97
C LEU A 42 -5.04 15.00 3.89
N ARG A 43 -5.16 13.97 3.04
CA ARG A 43 -6.12 13.92 1.93
C ARG A 43 -6.07 15.16 1.03
N TYR A 44 -4.88 15.75 0.89
CA TYR A 44 -4.71 17.01 0.19
C TYR A 44 -4.92 16.84 -1.33
N GLU A 45 -5.86 17.60 -1.87
CA GLU A 45 -6.30 17.56 -3.27
C GLU A 45 -5.70 18.72 -4.04
N ASN A 46 -4.51 18.50 -4.60
CA ASN A 46 -3.86 19.44 -5.50
C ASN A 46 -3.38 18.73 -6.76
N GLU A 47 -4.09 18.94 -7.86
CA GLU A 47 -3.80 18.28 -9.14
C GLU A 47 -2.38 18.57 -9.62
N GLU A 48 -1.94 19.83 -9.55
CA GLU A 48 -0.60 20.22 -10.01
C GLU A 48 0.52 19.41 -9.34
N PHE A 49 0.44 19.24 -8.01
CA PHE A 49 1.40 18.44 -7.26
C PHE A 49 1.33 16.96 -7.66
N TRP A 50 0.13 16.38 -7.72
CA TRP A 50 -0.05 14.96 -8.02
C TRP A 50 0.28 14.62 -9.49
N THR A 51 0.25 15.60 -10.40
CA THR A 51 0.74 15.47 -11.78
C THR A 51 2.26 15.63 -11.88
N ALA A 52 2.87 16.56 -11.14
CA ALA A 52 4.31 16.83 -11.24
C ALA A 52 5.18 15.85 -10.43
N ALA A 53 4.69 15.38 -9.27
CA ALA A 53 5.45 14.50 -8.39
C ALA A 53 5.88 13.18 -9.05
N PRO A 54 5.04 12.46 -9.83
CA PRO A 54 5.45 11.27 -10.56
C PRO A 54 6.66 11.51 -11.46
N GLN A 55 6.66 12.58 -12.24
CA GLN A 55 7.75 12.89 -13.17
C GLN A 55 9.08 13.07 -12.44
N LYS A 56 9.04 13.77 -11.30
CA LYS A 56 10.23 13.93 -10.47
C LYS A 56 10.65 12.62 -9.82
N ILE A 57 9.71 11.79 -9.34
CA ILE A 57 10.01 10.46 -8.80
C ILE A 57 10.70 9.58 -9.85
N LEU A 58 10.19 9.57 -11.08
CA LEU A 58 10.77 8.82 -12.20
C LEU A 58 12.21 9.26 -12.50
N SER A 59 12.53 10.53 -12.31
CA SER A 59 13.90 11.06 -12.49
C SER A 59 14.91 10.53 -11.48
N PHE A 60 14.49 10.05 -10.31
CA PHE A 60 15.38 9.51 -9.28
C PHE A 60 15.96 8.14 -9.62
N ARG A 61 15.49 7.47 -10.69
CA ARG A 61 15.96 6.14 -11.09
C ARG A 61 16.07 5.22 -9.87
N THR A 62 17.20 4.54 -9.66
CA THR A 62 17.45 3.56 -8.58
C THR A 62 17.81 4.18 -7.22
N GLN A 63 17.62 5.48 -7.01
CA GLN A 63 17.97 6.15 -5.74
C GLN A 63 16.96 5.89 -4.61
N LEU A 64 15.77 5.36 -4.91
CA LEU A 64 14.77 5.06 -3.88
C LEU A 64 15.09 3.75 -3.17
N ASN A 65 15.13 3.80 -1.85
CA ASN A 65 15.26 2.61 -1.02
C ASN A 65 13.90 1.88 -0.87
N PRO A 66 13.88 0.63 -0.34
CA PRO A 66 12.64 -0.13 -0.12
C PRO A 66 11.52 0.62 0.61
N GLN A 67 11.86 1.36 1.68
CA GLN A 67 10.89 2.11 2.46
C GLN A 67 10.30 3.27 1.65
N GLN A 68 11.12 3.94 0.84
CA GLN A 68 10.67 5.03 -0.01
C GLN A 68 9.78 4.53 -1.15
N LEU A 69 10.13 3.41 -1.80
CA LEU A 69 9.32 2.80 -2.85
C LEU A 69 7.92 2.43 -2.36
N GLN A 70 7.81 1.71 -1.24
CA GLN A 70 6.51 1.35 -0.69
C GLN A 70 5.73 2.59 -0.24
N THR A 71 6.40 3.64 0.27
CA THR A 71 5.73 4.88 0.70
C THR A 71 5.11 5.61 -0.49
N VAL A 72 5.83 5.68 -1.62
CA VAL A 72 5.31 6.27 -2.84
C VAL A 72 4.13 5.44 -3.36
N ALA A 73 4.27 4.12 -3.48
CA ALA A 73 3.19 3.25 -3.91
C ALA A 73 1.92 3.46 -3.05
N TRP A 74 2.09 3.46 -1.73
CA TRP A 74 1.00 3.68 -0.79
C TRP A 74 0.35 5.05 -0.95
N ALA A 75 1.15 6.13 -1.04
CA ALA A 75 0.65 7.49 -1.13
C ALA A 75 -0.23 7.70 -2.39
N PHE A 76 0.20 7.15 -3.53
CA PHE A 76 -0.59 7.22 -4.76
C PHE A 76 -1.81 6.29 -4.69
N ALA A 77 -1.68 5.12 -4.07
CA ALA A 77 -2.78 4.17 -3.93
C ALA A 77 -3.92 4.71 -3.04
N VAL A 78 -3.62 5.36 -1.90
CA VAL A 78 -4.66 5.94 -1.03
C VAL A 78 -5.33 7.15 -1.63
N ARG A 79 -4.66 7.86 -2.54
CA ARG A 79 -5.22 9.01 -3.26
C ARG A 79 -5.95 8.64 -4.55
N GLY A 80 -5.98 7.35 -4.92
CA GLY A 80 -6.65 6.89 -6.14
C GLY A 80 -6.04 7.50 -7.41
N ARG A 81 -4.74 7.86 -7.37
CA ARG A 81 -4.10 8.57 -8.48
C ARG A 81 -3.63 7.56 -9.53
N PRO A 82 -4.16 7.60 -10.77
CA PRO A 82 -3.69 6.74 -11.84
C PRO A 82 -2.24 7.10 -12.18
N GLY A 83 -1.45 6.11 -12.59
CA GLY A 83 -0.03 6.35 -12.82
C GLY A 83 0.70 5.13 -13.37
N THR A 84 0.28 4.63 -14.53
CA THR A 84 0.84 3.41 -15.12
C THR A 84 2.37 3.42 -15.17
N GLN A 85 2.99 4.50 -15.65
CA GLN A 85 4.46 4.62 -15.71
C GLN A 85 5.12 4.62 -14.32
N LEU A 86 4.47 5.25 -13.33
CA LEU A 86 4.95 5.29 -11.95
C LEU A 86 4.92 3.88 -11.34
N TYR A 87 3.79 3.16 -11.46
CA TYR A 87 3.66 1.81 -10.94
C TYR A 87 4.56 0.80 -11.64
N LEU A 88 4.75 0.91 -12.96
CA LEU A 88 5.74 0.11 -13.70
C LEU A 88 7.16 0.34 -13.16
N THR A 89 7.53 1.60 -12.95
CA THR A 89 8.87 1.95 -12.44
C THR A 89 9.07 1.48 -11.00
N ILE A 90 8.06 1.64 -10.14
CA ILE A 90 8.08 1.12 -8.78
C ILE A 90 8.21 -0.41 -8.80
N ALA A 91 7.46 -1.10 -9.66
CA ALA A 91 7.51 -2.56 -9.75
C ALA A 91 8.89 -3.07 -10.13
N HIS A 92 9.49 -2.47 -11.17
CA HIS A 92 10.84 -2.83 -11.62
C HIS A 92 11.89 -2.62 -10.51
N GLN A 93 11.86 -1.48 -9.81
CA GLN A 93 12.80 -1.22 -8.73
C GLN A 93 12.55 -2.08 -7.49
N ALA A 94 11.29 -2.27 -7.12
CA ALA A 94 10.91 -3.08 -5.97
C ALA A 94 11.27 -4.56 -6.20
N GLN A 95 11.13 -5.07 -7.42
CA GLN A 95 11.59 -6.41 -7.79
C GLN A 95 13.09 -6.57 -7.53
N ALA A 96 13.92 -5.65 -8.03
CA ALA A 96 15.37 -5.70 -7.87
C ALA A 96 15.81 -5.55 -6.40
N LEU A 97 15.07 -4.77 -5.61
CA LEU A 97 15.37 -4.51 -4.21
C LEU A 97 14.66 -5.45 -3.24
N MET A 98 13.81 -6.37 -3.72
CA MET A 98 12.94 -7.21 -2.89
C MET A 98 13.67 -7.92 -1.74
N PRO A 99 14.89 -8.48 -1.91
CA PRO A 99 15.64 -9.09 -0.80
C PRO A 99 15.96 -8.13 0.36
N ARG A 100 15.92 -6.80 0.12
CA ARG A 100 16.16 -5.75 1.12
C ARG A 100 14.87 -5.22 1.75
N PHE A 101 13.71 -5.69 1.32
CA PHE A 101 12.44 -5.28 1.90
C PHE A 101 12.27 -5.91 3.29
N LYS A 102 11.68 -5.13 4.20
CA LYS A 102 11.18 -5.64 5.48
C LYS A 102 9.75 -6.15 5.26
N PRO A 103 9.21 -7.05 6.10
CA PRO A 103 7.84 -7.55 5.99
C PRO A 103 6.77 -6.46 5.75
N VAL A 104 6.85 -5.36 6.49
CA VAL A 104 5.93 -4.22 6.33
C VAL A 104 6.05 -3.55 4.95
N HIS A 105 7.27 -3.48 4.39
CA HIS A 105 7.45 -2.92 3.05
C HIS A 105 6.84 -3.83 1.98
N ILE A 106 6.99 -5.15 2.11
CA ILE A 106 6.41 -6.13 1.18
C ILE A 106 4.89 -6.00 1.21
N ALA A 107 4.30 -6.06 2.41
CA ALA A 107 2.87 -6.00 2.63
C ALA A 107 2.25 -4.72 2.04
N ILE A 108 2.84 -3.55 2.34
CA ILE A 108 2.31 -2.28 1.84
C ILE A 108 2.50 -2.14 0.33
N THR A 109 3.59 -2.64 -0.25
CA THR A 109 3.75 -2.66 -1.71
C THR A 109 2.65 -3.50 -2.35
N VAL A 110 2.49 -4.77 -1.96
CA VAL A 110 1.48 -5.67 -2.53
C VAL A 110 0.07 -5.09 -2.37
N TRP A 111 -0.25 -4.56 -1.19
CA TRP A 111 -1.50 -3.86 -0.93
C TRP A 111 -1.72 -2.66 -1.86
N SER A 112 -0.68 -1.85 -2.10
CA SER A 112 -0.78 -0.65 -2.94
C SER A 112 -1.08 -1.00 -4.40
N PHE A 113 -0.41 -2.04 -4.92
CA PHE A 113 -0.66 -2.55 -6.26
C PHE A 113 -2.06 -3.15 -6.38
N GLY A 114 -2.49 -3.94 -5.39
CA GLY A 114 -3.85 -4.49 -5.35
C GLY A 114 -4.92 -3.41 -5.30
N LYS A 115 -4.75 -2.39 -4.45
CA LYS A 115 -5.70 -1.27 -4.35
C LYS A 115 -5.92 -0.58 -5.68
N GLN A 116 -4.86 -0.38 -6.46
CA GLN A 116 -4.95 0.24 -7.78
C GLN A 116 -5.30 -0.74 -8.92
N GLY A 117 -5.30 -2.05 -8.67
CA GLY A 117 -5.53 -3.05 -9.71
C GLY A 117 -4.37 -3.17 -10.72
N TYR A 118 -3.17 -2.71 -10.38
CA TYR A 118 -2.01 -2.85 -11.27
C TYR A 118 -1.35 -4.21 -11.07
N GLN A 119 -1.67 -5.17 -11.94
CA GLN A 119 -1.05 -6.49 -11.91
C GLN A 119 0.35 -6.44 -12.52
N GLN A 120 1.37 -6.84 -11.75
CA GLN A 120 2.77 -6.89 -12.17
C GLN A 120 3.36 -8.25 -11.80
N PRO A 121 3.23 -9.29 -12.66
CA PRO A 121 3.55 -10.67 -12.29
C PRO A 121 4.96 -10.86 -11.72
N ALA A 122 5.98 -10.21 -12.31
CA ALA A 122 7.35 -10.33 -11.82
C ALA A 122 7.55 -9.77 -10.40
N LEU A 123 6.87 -8.65 -10.07
CA LEU A 123 6.85 -8.09 -8.73
C LEU A 123 6.12 -9.02 -7.75
N LEU A 124 4.96 -9.55 -8.14
CA LEU A 124 4.14 -10.41 -7.30
C LEU A 124 4.85 -11.72 -6.98
N THR A 125 5.50 -12.35 -7.97
CA THR A 125 6.35 -13.54 -7.76
C THR A 125 7.47 -13.24 -6.77
N ALA A 126 8.19 -12.12 -6.94
CA ALA A 126 9.26 -11.73 -6.03
C ALA A 126 8.74 -11.46 -4.61
N ALA A 127 7.60 -10.78 -4.48
CA ALA A 127 6.97 -10.49 -3.20
C ALA A 127 6.50 -11.76 -2.50
N ALA A 128 5.89 -12.71 -3.22
CA ALA A 128 5.46 -14.00 -2.70
C ALA A 128 6.66 -14.81 -2.17
N ALA A 129 7.75 -14.89 -2.93
CA ALA A 129 8.98 -15.56 -2.50
C ALA A 129 9.59 -14.89 -1.25
N ALA A 130 9.65 -13.55 -1.23
CA ALA A 130 10.19 -12.82 -0.09
C ALA A 130 9.30 -12.92 1.16
N MET A 131 7.98 -12.99 0.98
CA MET A 131 7.02 -13.23 2.06
C MET A 131 7.24 -14.60 2.69
N ARG A 132 7.34 -15.68 1.90
CA ARG A 132 7.67 -17.03 2.41
C ARG A 132 8.98 -17.04 3.19
N ALA A 133 10.03 -16.44 2.63
CA ALA A 133 11.36 -16.41 3.24
C ALA A 133 11.42 -15.61 4.56
N ASN A 134 10.41 -14.80 4.89
CA ASN A 134 10.38 -13.97 6.09
C ASN A 134 9.08 -14.15 6.88
N MET A 135 8.32 -15.23 6.64
CA MET A 135 6.94 -15.40 7.14
C MET A 135 6.85 -15.28 8.67
N ASP A 136 7.85 -15.79 9.37
CA ASP A 136 8.03 -15.70 10.83
C ASP A 136 8.08 -14.25 11.35
N ARG A 137 8.55 -13.31 10.53
CA ARG A 137 8.72 -11.88 10.87
C ARG A 137 7.53 -11.01 10.49
N PHE A 138 6.52 -11.58 9.81
CA PHE A 138 5.30 -10.84 9.51
C PHE A 138 4.45 -10.72 10.78
N THR A 139 3.88 -9.53 10.99
CA THR A 139 2.77 -9.33 11.93
C THR A 139 1.46 -9.71 11.26
N THR A 140 0.44 -9.98 12.06
CA THR A 140 -0.94 -10.21 11.60
C THR A 140 -1.40 -9.16 10.58
N ARG A 141 -1.19 -7.87 10.87
CA ARG A 141 -1.55 -6.76 9.97
C ARG A 141 -0.78 -6.81 8.64
N ASN A 142 0.50 -7.16 8.68
CA ASN A 142 1.29 -7.27 7.45
C ASN A 142 0.79 -8.44 6.59
N ILE A 143 0.43 -9.56 7.21
CA ILE A 143 -0.15 -10.72 6.51
C ILE A 143 -1.46 -10.30 5.85
N ALA A 144 -2.39 -9.70 6.60
CA ALA A 144 -3.67 -9.25 6.08
C ALA A 144 -3.52 -8.31 4.89
N ASN A 145 -2.65 -7.29 4.98
CA ASN A 145 -2.39 -6.37 3.88
C ASN A 145 -1.84 -7.08 2.62
N ALA A 146 -0.89 -8.01 2.80
CA ALA A 146 -0.30 -8.74 1.68
C ALA A 146 -1.33 -9.66 1.00
N LEU A 147 -2.05 -10.48 1.78
CA LEU A 147 -3.06 -11.41 1.25
C LEU A 147 -4.19 -10.66 0.54
N TRP A 148 -4.68 -9.56 1.12
CA TRP A 148 -5.68 -8.72 0.49
C TRP A 148 -5.20 -8.17 -0.87
N GLY A 149 -3.95 -7.69 -0.93
CA GLY A 149 -3.38 -7.18 -2.16
C GLY A 149 -3.19 -8.26 -3.23
N PHE A 150 -2.74 -9.46 -2.84
CA PHE A 150 -2.66 -10.60 -3.76
C PHE A 150 -4.04 -11.04 -4.26
N ALA A 151 -5.01 -11.16 -3.37
CA ALA A 151 -6.37 -11.60 -3.70
C ALA A 151 -7.06 -10.62 -4.66
N ARG A 152 -6.90 -9.31 -4.44
CA ARG A 152 -7.45 -8.26 -5.33
C ARG A 152 -6.81 -8.23 -6.72
N LEU A 153 -5.63 -8.83 -6.88
CA LEU A 153 -4.95 -8.98 -8.17
C LEU A 153 -5.17 -10.37 -8.78
N ASP A 154 -6.12 -11.14 -8.26
CA ASP A 154 -6.40 -12.53 -8.65
C ASP A 154 -5.13 -13.41 -8.68
N TRP A 155 -4.18 -13.14 -7.77
CA TRP A 155 -2.94 -13.91 -7.68
C TRP A 155 -3.21 -15.27 -7.05
N LYS A 156 -3.00 -16.34 -7.84
CA LYS A 156 -3.24 -17.72 -7.45
C LYS A 156 -1.96 -18.36 -6.92
N ASP A 157 -1.89 -18.50 -5.60
CA ASP A 157 -0.79 -19.17 -4.91
C ASP A 157 -1.29 -19.81 -3.61
N GLU A 158 -2.01 -20.93 -3.74
CA GLU A 158 -2.70 -21.60 -2.62
C GLU A 158 -1.76 -21.92 -1.44
N ALA A 159 -0.53 -22.35 -1.75
CA ALA A 159 0.48 -22.63 -0.72
C ALA A 159 0.82 -21.37 0.09
N LEU A 160 1.03 -20.22 -0.58
CA LEU A 160 1.30 -18.96 0.13
C LEU A 160 0.13 -18.56 1.03
N TYR A 161 -1.11 -18.64 0.55
CA TYR A 161 -2.29 -18.32 1.36
C TYR A 161 -2.38 -19.22 2.58
N LYS A 162 -2.15 -20.53 2.42
CA LYS A 162 -2.18 -21.50 3.52
C LYS A 162 -1.07 -21.19 4.54
N GLU A 163 0.17 -21.03 4.11
CA GLU A 163 1.31 -20.72 4.98
C GLU A 163 1.08 -19.42 5.77
N ALA A 164 0.53 -18.40 5.11
CA ALA A 164 0.21 -17.13 5.73
C ALA A 164 -0.93 -17.23 6.75
N ALA A 165 -1.97 -18.02 6.45
CA ALA A 165 -3.07 -18.29 7.36
C ALA A 165 -2.60 -19.07 8.60
N ASP A 166 -1.79 -20.11 8.42
CA ASP A 166 -1.19 -20.90 9.51
C ASP A 166 -0.33 -19.99 10.42
N ARG A 167 0.51 -19.12 9.81
CA ARG A 167 1.32 -18.17 10.56
C ARG A 167 0.45 -17.20 11.34
N ALA A 168 -0.58 -16.63 10.71
CA ALA A 168 -1.46 -15.70 11.36
C ALA A 168 -2.18 -16.37 12.55
N ALA A 169 -2.73 -17.57 12.37
CA ALA A 169 -3.35 -18.33 13.46
C ALA A 169 -2.38 -18.55 14.65
N ALA A 170 -1.11 -18.84 14.37
CA ALA A 170 -0.09 -18.97 15.40
C ALA A 170 0.23 -17.65 16.14
N ILE A 171 0.16 -16.49 15.48
CA ILE A 171 0.34 -15.17 16.12
C ILE A 171 -0.91 -14.79 16.94
N LEU A 172 -2.09 -15.13 16.41
CA LEU A 172 -3.41 -14.76 16.89
C LEU A 172 -3.91 -15.55 18.09
N SER A 173 -3.03 -16.23 18.84
CA SER A 173 -3.41 -16.92 20.07
C SER A 173 -3.79 -15.97 21.22
N ASP A 174 -4.31 -14.77 20.89
CA ASP A 174 -4.90 -13.76 21.76
C ASP A 174 -6.34 -14.17 22.13
N PRO A 175 -6.66 -14.36 23.43
CA PRO A 175 -7.99 -14.74 23.91
C PRO A 175 -9.13 -13.81 23.49
N GLU A 176 -8.83 -12.57 23.08
CA GLU A 176 -9.86 -11.56 22.75
C GLU A 176 -10.26 -11.53 21.26
N GLY A 177 -9.58 -12.28 20.37
CA GLY A 177 -10.02 -12.53 18.98
C GLY A 177 -10.05 -11.31 18.03
N ARG A 178 -9.64 -10.12 18.46
CA ARG A 178 -9.76 -8.87 17.69
C ARG A 178 -8.88 -8.82 16.44
N ASP A 179 -7.73 -9.47 16.49
CA ASP A 179 -6.81 -9.53 15.36
C ASP A 179 -7.17 -10.68 14.37
N ALA A 180 -8.00 -11.65 14.77
CA ALA A 180 -8.31 -12.84 13.96
C ALA A 180 -9.29 -12.57 12.81
N VAL A 181 -10.27 -11.70 13.05
CA VAL A 181 -11.26 -11.28 12.04
C VAL A 181 -10.60 -10.64 10.83
N GLN A 182 -9.63 -9.73 11.04
CA GLN A 182 -8.92 -9.05 9.94
C GLN A 182 -8.14 -9.99 9.03
N VAL A 183 -7.63 -11.11 9.55
CA VAL A 183 -6.87 -12.08 8.75
C VAL A 183 -7.82 -12.96 7.95
N VAL A 184 -8.90 -13.44 8.56
CA VAL A 184 -9.89 -14.28 7.90
C VAL A 184 -10.56 -13.48 6.77
N ASP A 185 -10.92 -12.22 7.00
CA ASP A 185 -11.52 -11.35 5.97
C ASP A 185 -10.54 -11.06 4.82
N ALA A 186 -9.26 -10.84 5.13
CA ALA A 186 -8.22 -10.62 4.12
C ALA A 186 -7.87 -11.89 3.33
N ALA A 187 -7.95 -13.08 3.94
CA ALA A 187 -7.65 -14.36 3.32
C ALA A 187 -8.83 -14.90 2.49
N THR A 188 -10.07 -14.60 2.88
CA THR A 188 -11.28 -15.03 2.16
C THR A 188 -11.70 -14.04 1.07
N GLY A 189 -11.28 -12.79 1.19
CA GLY A 189 -11.45 -11.76 0.16
C GLY A 189 -12.90 -11.35 -0.11
N ARG A 190 -13.88 -11.83 0.65
CA ARG A 190 -15.29 -11.48 0.44
C ARG A 190 -16.01 -11.49 1.76
N GLU A 191 -16.11 -10.31 2.39
CA GLU A 191 -17.08 -10.16 3.47
C GLU A 191 -18.48 -10.13 2.84
N ALA A 192 -19.35 -11.02 3.32
CA ALA A 192 -20.75 -11.06 2.91
C ALA A 192 -21.54 -10.12 3.81
N TYR A 193 -21.99 -9.00 3.25
CA TYR A 193 -22.82 -8.01 3.93
C TYR A 193 -24.28 -8.18 3.53
N ARG A 194 -25.21 -7.77 4.40
CA ARG A 194 -26.59 -7.53 3.97
C ARG A 194 -26.72 -6.07 3.55
N ASP A 195 -27.17 -5.83 2.32
CA ASP A 195 -27.52 -4.48 1.87
C ASP A 195 -28.78 -3.95 2.58
N SER A 196 -29.19 -2.73 2.26
CA SER A 196 -30.41 -2.11 2.80
C SER A 196 -31.69 -2.87 2.46
N GLU A 197 -31.65 -3.79 1.49
CA GLU A 197 -32.75 -4.66 1.08
C GLU A 197 -32.63 -6.07 1.71
N GLY A 198 -31.63 -6.31 2.56
CA GLY A 198 -31.38 -7.57 3.23
C GLY A 198 -30.70 -8.64 2.37
N ARG A 199 -30.26 -8.31 1.14
CA ARG A 199 -29.59 -9.25 0.23
C ARG A 199 -28.13 -9.40 0.61
N LEU A 200 -27.63 -10.63 0.55
CA LEU A 200 -26.21 -10.94 0.74
C LEU A 200 -25.42 -10.41 -0.46
N VAL A 201 -24.63 -9.36 -0.23
CA VAL A 201 -23.70 -8.76 -1.19
C VAL A 201 -22.27 -8.97 -0.69
N HIS A 202 -21.40 -9.41 -1.59
CA HIS A 202 -19.99 -9.59 -1.28
C HIS A 202 -19.24 -8.29 -1.59
N ARG A 203 -18.62 -7.67 -0.58
CA ARG A 203 -17.83 -6.45 -0.73
C ARG A 203 -16.47 -6.61 -0.09
N TRP A 204 -15.50 -5.85 -0.59
CA TRP A 204 -14.13 -5.90 -0.10
C TRP A 204 -13.91 -4.83 0.97
N ARG A 205 -13.50 -5.22 2.17
CA ARG A 205 -12.98 -4.26 3.15
C ARG A 205 -11.48 -4.10 2.97
N ASP A 206 -11.02 -2.87 2.78
CA ASP A 206 -9.60 -2.55 2.71
C ASP A 206 -8.98 -2.57 4.12
N PRO A 207 -8.07 -3.50 4.45
CA PRO A 207 -7.48 -3.61 5.79
C PRO A 207 -6.56 -2.43 6.14
N GLY A 208 -6.05 -1.72 5.14
CA GLY A 208 -5.17 -0.56 5.32
C GLY A 208 -5.92 0.74 5.60
N THR A 209 -7.18 0.86 5.15
CA THR A 209 -7.98 2.10 5.32
C THR A 209 -9.31 1.90 6.05
N GLY A 210 -9.75 0.66 6.26
CA GLY A 210 -11.04 0.30 6.85
C GLY A 210 -12.25 0.55 5.94
N LYS A 211 -12.04 1.09 4.73
CA LYS A 211 -13.12 1.40 3.79
C LYS A 211 -13.67 0.14 3.12
N VAL A 212 -14.99 0.04 3.05
CA VAL A 212 -15.67 -0.96 2.21
C VAL A 212 -15.65 -0.47 0.77
N MET A 213 -15.25 -1.34 -0.15
CA MET A 213 -15.20 -1.11 -1.58
C MET A 213 -16.12 -2.12 -2.27
N GLU A 214 -16.85 -1.66 -3.29
CA GLU A 214 -17.67 -2.51 -4.15
C GLU A 214 -16.82 -3.46 -4.99
#